data_AF-A0A536SXK6-F1
#
_entry.id   AF-A0A536SXK6-F1
#
_cell.length_a   1.000
_cell.length_b   1.000
_cell.length_c   1.000
_cell.angle_alpha   90.00
_cell.angle_beta   90.00
_cell.angle_gamma   90.00
#
_symmetry.space_group_name_H-M   'P 1'
#
loop_
_entity.id
_entity.type
_entity.pdbx_description
1 polymer ?
#
loop_
_entity_poly.entity_id
_entity_poly.type
_entity_poly.pdbx_seq_one_letter_code
_entity_poly.pdbx_strand_id
1 'polypeptide(L)'
;GGDAAINSLALVGAGQSDVVRQGALRFFARYQRADGKIAHEISQSAGRIPWFTDYPYAFYHGDTTPFWILAFGEYWKQTADTALVRELWPSLVKAYRWSRATDTDGDGLMENPFAGAGALEVGDLQVGIISDVYMSGVWIAALDRFARMAGMMGQKSLADSAQAIRAKAARTLESSLWLPERRQYAFALLEGGKVNENLTAWPATAMAFDVLDRARGAEMTQRLASSEIMTDWGARPLAASSALFDPLHYNNGAVWPFVTGWVSLAEYRYHNPAAGKFALDAIARTTFDESRGRNPEVISGRLYKPLDTAVPQQFFATSMVLTPLIRGLLGIDVDADRRSLALSPHLPPDWDSVAVDNIPVGPSRVDVRLTRRRSGWHAELVRRGPANMPLAVTFAPALPLDASTSAPVDPTSGDVHAAARDTLRDRLTLDVPFTGGWSIVAPPTRAAIGERSLAARVLSERLVDGRYVATLEGRAGRTYRFRVSEGATWRDLDVAFPSAGANADDYTITTVSLAPTRPMSPPRVTKAPFGRMPDGTQVDGYTIRNARGITMHVITYGAIITSLKTPDRAGKFDDIVLGFDTLDGYLHDPPYFGAIVGRYAN
;
A
#
# COMPACT_ATOMS: atom_id res chain seq x y z
N GLY A 1 9.77 -1.67 23.39
CA GLY A 1 10.24 -2.70 22.46
C GLY A 1 9.55 -2.48 21.15
N GLY A 2 8.32 -3.00 21.00
CA GLY A 2 7.46 -2.82 19.83
C GLY A 2 7.37 -1.35 19.38
N ASP A 3 6.94 -0.45 20.27
CA ASP A 3 6.82 0.98 19.97
C ASP A 3 8.11 1.60 19.42
N ALA A 4 9.25 1.31 20.05
CA ALA A 4 10.54 1.84 19.62
C ALA A 4 10.92 1.32 18.22
N ALA A 5 10.62 0.04 17.93
CA ALA A 5 10.85 -0.57 16.63
C ALA A 5 9.93 0.04 15.55
N ILE A 6 8.65 0.27 15.84
CA ILE A 6 7.71 0.88 14.90
C ILE A 6 8.08 2.34 14.62
N ASN A 7 8.36 3.11 15.68
CA ASN A 7 8.78 4.50 15.57
C ASN A 7 10.08 4.68 14.78
N SER A 8 10.92 3.64 14.74
CA SER A 8 12.16 3.67 13.96
C SER A 8 11.92 3.92 12.47
N LEU A 9 10.78 3.50 11.92
CA LEU A 9 10.46 3.65 10.50
C LEU A 9 10.41 5.13 10.10
N ALA A 10 9.68 5.93 10.87
CA ALA A 10 9.63 7.38 10.70
C ALA A 10 10.99 8.04 10.98
N LEU A 11 11.63 7.67 12.09
CA LEU A 11 12.88 8.29 12.53
C LEU A 11 14.01 8.09 11.52
N VAL A 12 14.14 6.88 10.96
CA VAL A 12 15.14 6.60 9.91
C VAL A 12 14.87 7.44 8.67
N GLY A 13 13.62 7.50 8.20
CA GLY A 13 13.23 8.33 7.06
C GLY A 13 13.46 9.83 7.29
N ALA A 14 13.30 10.30 8.52
CA ALA A 14 13.54 11.69 8.94
C ALA A 14 15.02 11.99 9.26
N GLY A 15 15.95 11.07 9.01
CA GLY A 15 17.39 11.27 9.22
C GLY A 15 17.85 11.17 10.68
N GLN A 16 17.02 10.63 11.57
CA GLN A 16 17.33 10.38 12.99
C GLN A 16 17.88 8.95 13.21
N SER A 17 18.72 8.47 12.29
CA SER A 17 19.25 7.11 12.30
C SER A 17 20.08 6.79 13.55
N ASP A 18 20.78 7.76 14.13
CA ASP A 18 21.58 7.54 15.33
C ASP A 18 20.73 7.26 16.57
N VAL A 19 19.57 7.91 16.69
CA VAL A 19 18.60 7.64 17.75
C VAL A 19 18.09 6.21 17.65
N VAL A 20 17.77 5.76 16.44
CA VAL A 20 17.33 4.37 16.19
C VAL A 20 18.44 3.38 16.48
N ARG A 21 19.66 3.64 15.99
CA ARG A 21 20.85 2.82 16.20
C ARG A 21 21.11 2.55 17.67
N GLN A 22 21.12 3.59 18.51
CA GLN A 22 21.40 3.45 19.93
C GLN A 22 20.18 2.98 20.72
N GLY A 23 19.00 3.56 20.46
CA GLY A 23 17.80 3.40 21.30
C GLY A 23 16.89 2.25 20.91
N ALA A 24 16.60 2.04 19.62
CA ALA A 24 15.72 0.95 19.19
C ALA A 24 16.47 -0.36 18.97
N LEU A 25 17.72 -0.30 18.48
CA LEU A 25 18.48 -1.49 18.11
C LEU A 25 19.42 -1.94 19.22
N ARG A 26 20.49 -1.18 19.53
CA ARG A 26 21.51 -1.58 20.51
C ARG A 26 20.99 -1.67 21.94
N PHE A 27 20.12 -0.76 22.36
CA PHE A 27 19.59 -0.76 23.72
C PHE A 27 18.78 -2.02 24.00
N PHE A 28 17.79 -2.34 23.16
CA PHE A 28 16.98 -3.55 23.34
C PHE A 28 17.76 -4.86 23.18
N ALA A 29 18.79 -4.89 22.31
CA ALA A 29 19.67 -6.06 22.20
C ALA A 29 20.39 -6.41 23.51
N ARG A 30 20.69 -5.42 24.37
CA ARG A 30 21.35 -5.65 25.68
C ARG A 30 20.44 -6.36 26.69
N TYR A 31 19.13 -6.17 26.56
CA TYR A 31 18.12 -6.76 27.45
C TYR A 31 17.36 -7.91 26.77
N GLN A 32 17.88 -8.43 25.66
CA GLN A 32 17.32 -9.60 25.00
C GLN A 32 17.38 -10.81 25.94
N ARG A 33 16.28 -11.52 26.08
CA ARG A 33 16.19 -12.75 26.87
C ARG A 33 17.09 -13.83 26.29
N ALA A 34 17.53 -14.78 27.13
CA ALA A 34 18.48 -15.82 26.73
C ALA A 34 18.00 -16.66 25.52
N ASP A 35 16.69 -16.93 25.44
CA ASP A 35 16.06 -17.68 24.35
C ASP A 35 15.86 -16.86 23.06
N GLY A 36 16.07 -15.54 23.10
CA GLY A 36 16.03 -14.64 21.94
C GLY A 36 14.89 -13.63 21.93
N LYS A 37 13.92 -13.72 22.84
CA LYS A 37 12.82 -12.75 22.90
C LYS A 37 13.32 -11.34 23.23
N ILE A 38 12.85 -10.34 22.49
CA ILE A 38 13.17 -8.93 22.74
C ILE A 38 12.19 -8.36 23.77
N ALA A 39 12.69 -7.55 24.69
CA ALA A 39 11.87 -6.94 25.72
C ALA A 39 10.86 -5.95 25.12
N HIS A 40 9.58 -6.14 25.45
CA HIS A 40 8.48 -5.21 25.14
C HIS A 40 8.60 -3.93 25.95
N GLU A 41 8.82 -4.04 27.27
CA GLU A 41 8.96 -2.89 28.16
C GLU A 41 10.19 -3.00 29.06
N ILE A 42 10.81 -1.86 29.32
CA ILE A 42 11.91 -1.75 30.27
C ILE A 42 11.64 -0.55 31.16
N SER A 43 11.33 -0.81 32.43
CA SER A 43 11.17 0.26 33.42
C SER A 43 12.47 1.04 33.59
N GLN A 44 12.38 2.36 33.74
CA GLN A 44 13.53 3.18 34.13
C GLN A 44 14.10 2.76 35.51
N SER A 45 13.29 2.10 36.33
CA SER A 45 13.71 1.54 37.62
C SER A 45 14.23 0.11 37.52
N ALA A 46 14.40 -0.47 36.33
CA ALA A 46 14.84 -1.87 36.16
C ALA A 46 16.20 -2.18 36.79
N GLY A 47 17.05 -1.19 37.04
CA GLY A 47 18.30 -1.35 37.81
C GLY A 47 18.12 -1.38 39.33
N ARG A 48 16.92 -1.15 39.84
CA ARG A 48 16.58 -1.06 41.28
C ARG A 48 15.57 -2.11 41.73
N ILE A 49 14.85 -2.72 40.79
CA ILE A 49 13.85 -3.75 41.05
C ILE A 49 14.11 -4.96 40.14
N PRO A 50 13.68 -6.18 40.54
CA PRO A 50 13.75 -7.38 39.72
C PRO A 50 12.75 -7.36 38.54
N TRP A 51 12.87 -6.34 37.68
CA TRP A 51 11.92 -6.04 36.59
C TRP A 51 11.69 -7.21 35.63
N PHE A 52 12.75 -7.97 35.32
CA PHE A 52 12.70 -9.03 34.31
C PHE A 52 12.24 -10.39 34.83
N THR A 53 12.08 -10.54 36.14
CA THR A 53 11.69 -11.82 36.78
C THR A 53 10.38 -11.72 37.52
N ASP A 54 10.15 -10.62 38.24
CA ASP A 54 9.04 -10.50 39.17
C ASP A 54 7.82 -9.82 38.54
N TYR A 55 7.97 -9.26 37.34
CA TYR A 55 6.92 -8.53 36.62
C TYR A 55 6.67 -9.12 35.23
N PRO A 56 5.40 -9.20 34.78
CA PRO A 56 5.05 -9.83 33.51
C PRO A 56 5.28 -8.95 32.28
N TYR A 57 5.46 -7.64 32.47
CA TYR A 57 5.39 -6.64 31.39
C TYR A 57 6.58 -6.69 30.44
N ALA A 58 7.77 -7.03 30.95
CA ALA A 58 9.00 -6.95 30.16
C ALA A 58 8.95 -7.76 28.86
N PHE A 59 8.17 -8.83 28.83
CA PHE A 59 8.04 -9.73 27.69
C PHE A 59 6.58 -10.06 27.38
N TYR A 60 5.65 -9.14 27.65
CA TYR A 60 4.22 -9.38 27.51
C TYR A 60 3.80 -9.63 26.04
N HIS A 61 4.33 -8.84 25.10
CA HIS A 61 3.97 -8.97 23.68
C HIS A 61 4.82 -9.98 22.92
N GLY A 62 4.20 -10.62 21.92
CA GLY A 62 4.82 -11.49 20.92
C GLY A 62 5.34 -10.76 19.69
N ASP A 63 4.66 -9.67 19.29
CA ASP A 63 4.98 -8.87 18.08
C ASP A 63 6.33 -8.13 18.15
N THR A 64 6.82 -7.88 19.36
CA THR A 64 7.99 -7.03 19.60
C THR A 64 9.26 -7.60 18.98
N THR A 65 9.46 -8.92 19.03
CA THR A 65 10.66 -9.56 18.47
C THR A 65 10.69 -9.49 16.94
N PRO A 66 9.64 -9.88 16.19
CA PRO A 66 9.64 -9.73 14.73
C PRO A 66 9.67 -8.25 14.30
N PHE A 67 9.04 -7.32 15.02
CA PHE A 67 9.19 -5.89 14.74
C PHE A 67 10.63 -5.41 14.90
N TRP A 68 11.35 -5.87 15.93
CA TRP A 68 12.74 -5.50 16.12
C TRP A 68 13.63 -5.97 14.95
N ILE A 69 13.40 -7.18 14.43
CA ILE A 69 14.07 -7.69 13.22
C ILE A 69 13.73 -6.83 12.00
N LEU A 70 12.46 -6.53 11.79
CA LEU A 70 11.97 -5.70 10.69
C LEU A 70 12.59 -4.30 10.74
N ALA A 71 12.52 -3.63 11.89
CA ALA A 71 13.10 -2.32 12.15
C ALA A 71 14.61 -2.30 11.87
N PHE A 72 15.34 -3.33 12.28
CA PHE A 72 16.76 -3.47 11.98
C PHE A 72 17.00 -3.54 10.47
N GLY A 73 16.20 -4.35 9.77
CA GLY A 73 16.24 -4.47 8.32
C GLY A 73 16.00 -3.15 7.60
N GLU A 74 14.98 -2.40 8.01
CA GLU A 74 14.64 -1.09 7.46
C GLU A 74 15.73 -0.05 7.75
N TYR A 75 16.27 -0.04 8.97
CA TYR A 75 17.42 0.77 9.35
C TYR A 75 18.64 0.46 8.46
N TRP A 76 18.99 -0.81 8.30
CA TRP A 76 20.14 -1.22 7.49
C TRP A 76 19.92 -0.87 6.02
N LYS A 77 18.71 -1.09 5.49
CA LYS A 77 18.34 -0.72 4.12
C LYS A 77 18.58 0.78 3.86
N GLN A 78 18.21 1.67 4.78
CA GLN A 78 18.42 3.11 4.61
C GLN A 78 19.88 3.57 4.83
N THR A 79 20.60 2.92 5.75
CA THR A 79 21.90 3.43 6.25
C THR A 79 23.11 2.71 5.67
N ALA A 80 22.93 1.48 5.19
CA ALA A 80 24.01 0.53 4.89
C ALA A 80 25.00 0.33 6.05
N ASP A 81 24.57 0.50 7.32
CA ASP A 81 25.41 0.23 8.51
C ASP A 81 25.59 -1.28 8.73
N THR A 82 26.40 -1.88 7.87
CA THR A 82 26.76 -3.30 7.91
C THR A 82 27.60 -3.63 9.14
N ALA A 83 28.29 -2.64 9.73
CA ALA A 83 29.06 -2.86 10.95
C ALA A 83 28.13 -3.20 12.12
N LEU A 84 27.00 -2.49 12.25
CA LEU A 84 26.00 -2.81 13.27
C LEU A 84 25.33 -4.16 13.05
N VAL A 85 25.05 -4.54 11.79
CA VAL A 85 24.51 -5.88 11.49
C VAL A 85 25.47 -6.97 11.98
N ARG A 86 26.79 -6.83 11.71
CA ARG A 86 27.79 -7.79 12.19
C ARG A 86 27.87 -7.84 13.71
N GLU A 87 27.85 -6.68 14.36
CA GLU A 87 27.88 -6.56 15.82
C GLU A 87 26.71 -7.29 16.49
N LEU A 88 25.49 -7.06 16.00
CA LEU A 88 24.26 -7.59 16.61
C LEU A 88 23.76 -8.86 15.94
N TRP A 89 24.54 -9.46 15.03
CA TRP A 89 24.18 -10.69 14.33
C TRP A 89 23.79 -11.83 15.28
N PRO A 90 24.53 -12.10 16.39
CA PRO A 90 24.12 -13.14 17.33
C PRO A 90 22.72 -12.89 17.92
N SER A 91 22.38 -11.62 18.22
CA SER A 91 21.08 -11.24 18.74
C SER A 91 19.97 -11.37 17.69
N LEU A 92 20.24 -10.99 16.43
CA LEU A 92 19.33 -11.18 15.29
C LEU A 92 19.02 -12.66 15.06
N VAL A 93 20.03 -13.53 15.11
CA VAL A 93 19.84 -14.99 14.94
C VAL A 93 19.00 -15.57 16.08
N LYS A 94 19.23 -15.15 17.34
CA LYS A 94 18.41 -15.57 18.47
C LYS A 94 16.95 -15.10 18.32
N ALA A 95 16.73 -13.83 17.94
CA ALA A 95 15.40 -13.28 17.72
C ALA A 95 14.64 -14.02 16.60
N TYR A 96 15.31 -14.32 15.49
CA TYR A 96 14.75 -15.12 14.40
C TYR A 96 14.38 -16.54 14.85
N ARG A 97 15.29 -17.22 15.55
CA ARG A 97 15.05 -18.59 16.05
C ARG A 97 13.91 -18.64 17.05
N TRP A 98 13.83 -17.65 17.96
CA TRP A 98 12.73 -17.52 18.91
C TRP A 98 11.40 -17.35 18.18
N SER A 99 11.32 -16.39 17.26
CA SER A 99 10.09 -16.09 16.50
C SER A 99 9.60 -17.32 15.74
N ARG A 100 10.51 -18.01 15.03
CA ARG A 100 10.20 -19.26 14.34
C ARG A 100 9.73 -20.38 15.29
N ALA A 101 10.26 -20.45 16.51
CA ALA A 101 9.90 -21.51 17.45
C ALA A 101 8.48 -21.32 18.06
N THR A 102 7.82 -20.18 17.80
CA THR A 102 6.42 -19.96 18.21
C THR A 102 5.42 -20.58 17.25
N ASP A 103 5.85 -21.01 16.06
CA ASP A 103 5.06 -21.79 15.10
C ASP A 103 5.08 -23.26 15.54
N THR A 104 3.98 -23.75 16.11
CA THR A 104 3.90 -25.09 16.72
C THR A 104 3.19 -26.11 15.83
N ASP A 105 2.31 -25.67 14.94
CA ASP A 105 1.68 -26.52 13.92
C ASP A 105 2.46 -26.56 12.59
N GLY A 106 3.47 -25.70 12.47
CA GLY A 106 4.39 -25.62 11.35
C GLY A 106 3.84 -24.83 10.17
N ASP A 107 2.71 -24.13 10.26
CA ASP A 107 2.08 -23.42 9.15
C ASP A 107 2.86 -22.17 8.64
N GLY A 108 3.92 -21.79 9.36
CA GLY A 108 4.81 -20.67 9.07
C GLY A 108 4.46 -19.38 9.82
N LEU A 109 3.31 -19.31 10.49
CA LEU A 109 2.83 -18.14 11.23
C LEU A 109 3.28 -18.20 12.69
N MET A 110 3.41 -17.03 13.31
CA MET A 110 3.66 -16.96 14.76
C MET A 110 2.33 -17.12 15.50
N GLU A 111 2.37 -17.81 16.64
CA GLU A 111 1.17 -18.09 17.44
C GLU A 111 1.14 -17.28 18.75
N ASN A 112 0.07 -16.51 18.97
CA ASN A 112 -0.14 -15.66 20.14
C ASN A 112 -0.04 -16.43 21.47
N PRO A 113 -0.61 -17.65 21.64
CA PRO A 113 -0.53 -18.39 22.90
C PRO A 113 0.90 -18.67 23.38
N PHE A 114 1.86 -18.78 22.46
CA PHE A 114 3.27 -19.03 22.78
C PHE A 114 4.11 -17.76 22.71
N ALA A 115 3.79 -16.85 21.79
CA ALA A 115 4.53 -15.62 21.58
C ALA A 115 4.21 -14.54 22.62
N GLY A 116 2.95 -14.42 23.06
CA GLY A 116 2.41 -13.32 23.86
C GLY A 116 1.44 -12.44 23.08
N ALA A 117 1.05 -11.30 23.66
CA ALA A 117 0.07 -10.39 23.05
C ALA A 117 0.50 -9.90 21.66
N GLY A 118 -0.46 -9.84 20.72
CA GLY A 118 -0.26 -9.37 19.35
C GLY A 118 -0.84 -7.97 19.17
N ALA A 119 -1.79 -7.82 18.26
CA ALA A 119 -2.48 -6.54 18.02
C ALA A 119 -3.29 -6.02 19.22
N LEU A 120 -3.78 -6.94 20.06
CA LEU A 120 -4.71 -6.64 21.16
C LEU A 120 -4.09 -7.02 22.50
N GLU A 121 -4.45 -6.26 23.52
CA GLU A 121 -4.06 -6.50 24.92
C GLU A 121 -5.28 -6.86 25.77
N VAL A 122 -6.44 -6.26 25.47
CA VAL A 122 -7.68 -6.41 26.24
C VAL A 122 -8.92 -6.51 25.34
N GLY A 123 -10.02 -7.00 25.92
CA GLY A 123 -11.34 -7.04 25.28
C GLY A 123 -11.63 -8.33 24.50
N ASP A 124 -12.91 -8.54 24.18
CA ASP A 124 -13.40 -9.83 23.67
C ASP A 124 -12.99 -10.15 22.22
N LEU A 125 -12.46 -9.16 21.48
CA LEU A 125 -11.99 -9.37 20.11
C LEU A 125 -10.79 -10.34 20.04
N GLN A 126 -10.08 -10.53 21.15
CA GLN A 126 -8.90 -11.41 21.24
C GLN A 126 -9.20 -12.85 21.69
N VAL A 127 -10.45 -13.17 22.02
CA VAL A 127 -10.81 -14.48 22.58
C VAL A 127 -10.53 -15.59 21.56
N GLY A 128 -9.74 -16.58 21.98
CA GLY A 128 -9.43 -17.78 21.19
C GLY A 128 -8.49 -17.54 20.01
N ILE A 129 -7.77 -16.40 19.95
CA ILE A 129 -6.79 -16.15 18.89
C ILE A 129 -5.61 -17.13 18.99
N ILE A 130 -5.36 -17.82 17.88
CA ILE A 130 -4.11 -18.56 17.65
C ILE A 130 -3.10 -17.64 16.99
N SER A 131 -3.47 -16.93 15.92
CA SER A 131 -2.59 -16.01 15.20
C SER A 131 -3.38 -14.85 14.62
N ASP A 132 -2.94 -13.62 14.87
CA ASP A 132 -3.54 -12.43 14.26
C ASP A 132 -2.80 -11.95 13.00
N VAL A 133 -3.53 -11.30 12.09
CA VAL A 133 -3.02 -10.79 10.80
C VAL A 133 -1.92 -9.73 10.97
N TYR A 134 -1.94 -9.00 12.09
CA TYR A 134 -0.98 -7.95 12.41
C TYR A 134 0.40 -8.56 12.70
N MET A 135 0.49 -9.49 13.66
CA MET A 135 1.74 -10.17 14.00
C MET A 135 2.22 -11.03 12.82
N SER A 136 1.31 -11.73 12.15
CA SER A 136 1.62 -12.53 10.96
C SER A 136 2.24 -11.69 9.84
N GLY A 137 1.64 -10.54 9.52
CA GLY A 137 2.17 -9.63 8.50
C GLY A 137 3.57 -9.11 8.84
N VAL A 138 3.78 -8.74 10.10
CA VAL A 138 5.07 -8.26 10.60
C VAL A 138 6.14 -9.35 10.53
N TRP A 139 5.78 -10.58 10.93
CA TRP A 139 6.69 -11.73 10.85
C TRP A 139 7.11 -12.03 9.41
N ILE A 140 6.15 -12.06 8.49
CA ILE A 140 6.41 -12.27 7.05
C ILE A 140 7.35 -11.20 6.51
N ALA A 141 7.12 -9.92 6.83
CA ALA A 141 8.00 -8.82 6.42
C ALA A 141 9.40 -8.91 7.06
N ALA A 142 9.47 -9.30 8.35
CA ALA A 142 10.72 -9.47 9.09
C ALA A 142 11.59 -10.59 8.50
N LEU A 143 10.97 -11.69 8.03
CA LEU A 143 11.68 -12.80 7.38
C LEU A 143 12.40 -12.35 6.11
N ASP A 144 11.77 -11.52 5.28
CA ASP A 144 12.41 -10.98 4.06
C ASP A 144 13.64 -10.14 4.41
N ARG A 145 13.55 -9.31 5.46
CA ARG A 145 14.67 -8.50 5.94
C ARG A 145 15.79 -9.35 6.55
N PHE A 146 15.42 -10.32 7.37
CA PHE A 146 16.37 -11.24 7.99
C PHE A 146 17.11 -12.06 6.95
N ALA A 147 16.41 -12.61 5.95
CA ALA A 147 17.02 -13.38 4.88
C ALA A 147 18.09 -12.58 4.11
N ARG A 148 17.80 -11.30 3.83
CA ARG A 148 18.76 -10.41 3.17
C ARG A 148 20.00 -10.16 4.05
N MET A 149 19.80 -9.85 5.33
CA MET A 149 20.92 -9.68 6.27
C MET A 149 21.73 -10.99 6.43
N ALA A 150 21.07 -12.14 6.47
CA ALA A 150 21.71 -13.46 6.51
C ALA A 150 22.57 -13.72 5.28
N GLY A 151 22.07 -13.38 4.08
CA GLY A 151 22.83 -13.46 2.84
C GLY A 151 24.10 -12.60 2.89
N MET A 152 23.98 -11.35 3.38
CA MET A 152 25.13 -10.45 3.57
C MET A 152 26.15 -11.02 4.57
N MET A 153 25.68 -11.68 5.63
CA MET A 153 26.53 -12.35 6.63
C MET A 153 27.11 -13.69 6.15
N GLY A 154 26.86 -14.10 4.90
CA GLY A 154 27.31 -15.39 4.36
C GLY A 154 26.59 -16.60 4.95
N GLN A 155 25.46 -16.40 5.65
CA GLN A 155 24.70 -17.44 6.34
C GLN A 155 23.58 -18.00 5.44
N LYS A 156 23.97 -18.64 4.34
CA LYS A 156 23.03 -19.11 3.31
C LYS A 156 21.91 -20.01 3.88
N SER A 157 22.23 -20.92 4.78
CA SER A 157 21.23 -21.82 5.38
C SER A 157 20.15 -21.07 6.17
N LEU A 158 20.52 -20.00 6.87
CA LEU A 158 19.57 -19.14 7.58
C LEU A 158 18.73 -18.31 6.60
N ALA A 159 19.34 -17.80 5.52
CA ALA A 159 18.65 -17.07 4.47
C ALA A 159 17.59 -17.94 3.77
N ASP A 160 17.98 -19.15 3.34
CA ASP A 160 17.08 -20.10 2.68
C ASP A 160 15.94 -20.52 3.64
N SER A 161 16.25 -20.78 4.91
CA SER A 161 15.24 -21.13 5.92
C SER A 161 14.22 -20.00 6.10
N ALA A 162 14.67 -18.75 6.18
CA ALA A 162 13.78 -17.61 6.35
C ALA A 162 12.88 -17.39 5.12
N GLN A 163 13.43 -17.54 3.91
CA GLN A 163 12.66 -17.46 2.66
C GLN A 163 11.62 -18.59 2.54
N ALA A 164 11.98 -19.81 2.95
CA ALA A 164 11.06 -20.94 2.92
C ALA A 164 9.87 -20.73 3.88
N ILE A 165 10.13 -20.26 5.10
CA ILE A 165 9.08 -19.92 6.08
C ILE A 165 8.22 -18.78 5.54
N ARG A 166 8.84 -17.73 4.98
CA ARG A 166 8.14 -16.57 4.42
C ARG A 166 7.16 -16.98 3.32
N ALA A 167 7.59 -17.87 2.43
CA ALA A 167 6.75 -18.38 1.36
C ALA A 167 5.60 -19.24 1.89
N LYS A 168 5.83 -20.04 2.95
CA LYS A 168 4.80 -20.86 3.60
C LYS A 168 3.77 -19.98 4.32
N ALA A 169 4.24 -19.12 5.22
CA ALA A 169 3.46 -18.15 5.98
C ALA A 169 2.56 -17.30 5.08
N ALA A 170 3.09 -16.74 3.98
CA ALA A 170 2.29 -15.96 3.05
C ALA A 170 1.18 -16.77 2.38
N ARG A 171 1.44 -18.04 2.01
CA ARG A 171 0.39 -18.92 1.47
C ARG A 171 -0.69 -19.21 2.50
N THR A 172 -0.29 -19.54 3.73
CA THR A 172 -1.22 -19.80 4.84
C THR A 172 -2.09 -18.59 5.12
N LEU A 173 -1.49 -17.40 5.24
CA LEU A 173 -2.23 -16.15 5.43
C LEU A 173 -3.27 -15.94 4.32
N GLU A 174 -2.86 -16.06 3.06
CA GLU A 174 -3.74 -15.87 1.90
C GLU A 174 -4.86 -16.92 1.78
N SER A 175 -4.60 -18.17 2.15
CA SER A 175 -5.60 -19.24 2.10
C SER A 175 -6.57 -19.20 3.27
N SER A 176 -6.10 -18.78 4.44
CA SER A 176 -6.85 -18.93 5.68
C SER A 176 -7.57 -17.65 6.10
N LEU A 177 -7.06 -16.46 5.76
CA LEU A 177 -7.65 -15.18 6.20
C LEU A 177 -8.42 -14.43 5.12
N TRP A 178 -8.30 -14.75 3.83
CA TRP A 178 -9.09 -14.06 2.81
C TRP A 178 -10.56 -14.52 2.82
N LEU A 179 -11.50 -13.56 2.92
CA LEU A 179 -12.95 -13.79 2.90
C LEU A 179 -13.53 -13.24 1.58
N PRO A 180 -13.61 -14.04 0.49
CA PRO A 180 -13.93 -13.52 -0.84
C PRO A 180 -15.31 -12.86 -0.93
N GLU A 181 -16.32 -13.40 -0.25
CA GLU A 181 -17.71 -12.92 -0.26
C GLU A 181 -17.84 -11.58 0.47
N ARG A 182 -16.96 -11.33 1.45
CA ARG A 182 -16.88 -10.07 2.19
C ARG A 182 -15.85 -9.10 1.61
N ARG A 183 -15.02 -9.57 0.67
CA ARG A 183 -13.94 -8.80 0.02
C ARG A 183 -13.00 -8.15 1.04
N GLN A 184 -12.64 -8.90 2.07
CA GLN A 184 -11.78 -8.43 3.17
C GLN A 184 -10.91 -9.57 3.71
N TYR A 185 -9.86 -9.22 4.44
CA TYR A 185 -9.14 -10.18 5.27
C TYR A 185 -9.79 -10.26 6.65
N ALA A 186 -9.92 -11.49 7.17
CA ALA A 186 -10.25 -11.77 8.55
C ALA A 186 -9.16 -11.21 9.48
N PHE A 187 -9.54 -10.91 10.73
CA PHE A 187 -8.62 -10.37 11.70
C PHE A 187 -7.61 -11.42 12.20
N ALA A 188 -8.07 -12.63 12.49
CA ALA A 188 -7.24 -13.65 13.14
C ALA A 188 -7.72 -15.07 12.84
N LEU A 189 -6.79 -16.02 12.90
CA LEU A 189 -7.05 -17.45 13.07
C LEU A 189 -7.44 -17.71 14.52
N LEU A 190 -8.50 -18.49 14.70
CA LEU A 190 -9.04 -18.87 16.00
C LEU A 190 -8.89 -20.37 16.24
N GLU A 191 -8.99 -20.77 17.50
CA GLU A 191 -9.11 -22.17 17.90
C GLU A 191 -10.17 -22.93 17.10
N GLY A 192 -9.87 -24.19 16.78
CA GLY A 192 -10.77 -25.05 16.00
C GLY A 192 -10.84 -24.72 14.51
N GLY A 193 -9.84 -24.01 13.96
CA GLY A 193 -9.73 -23.71 12.52
C GLY A 193 -10.73 -22.66 12.03
N LYS A 194 -11.32 -21.88 12.95
CA LYS A 194 -12.20 -20.76 12.63
C LYS A 194 -11.40 -19.49 12.40
N VAL A 195 -12.07 -18.45 11.92
CA VAL A 195 -11.48 -17.11 11.81
C VAL A 195 -12.35 -16.05 12.47
N ASN A 196 -11.73 -14.96 12.90
CA ASN A 196 -12.44 -13.78 13.34
C ASN A 196 -12.82 -12.92 12.11
N GLU A 197 -14.08 -12.99 11.70
CA GLU A 197 -14.59 -12.32 10.49
C GLU A 197 -14.94 -10.84 10.68
N ASN A 198 -14.76 -10.28 11.88
CA ASN A 198 -15.02 -8.86 12.11
C ASN A 198 -14.18 -8.00 11.15
N LEU A 199 -14.79 -6.97 10.57
CA LEU A 199 -14.04 -5.96 9.82
C LEU A 199 -13.19 -5.16 10.81
N THR A 200 -11.87 -5.26 10.68
CA THR A 200 -10.90 -4.54 11.51
C THR A 200 -9.89 -3.80 10.64
N ALA A 201 -9.18 -2.86 11.25
CA ALA A 201 -8.10 -2.13 10.60
C ALA A 201 -6.76 -2.89 10.59
N TRP A 202 -6.63 -3.97 11.37
CA TRP A 202 -5.37 -4.70 11.58
C TRP A 202 -4.73 -5.30 10.32
N PRO A 203 -5.47 -5.75 9.29
CA PRO A 203 -4.86 -6.14 8.01
C PRO A 203 -3.98 -5.03 7.38
N ALA A 204 -4.24 -3.76 7.71
CA ALA A 204 -3.46 -2.63 7.21
C ALA A 204 -1.96 -2.73 7.57
N THR A 205 -1.59 -3.37 8.68
CA THR A 205 -0.17 -3.53 9.05
C THR A 205 0.54 -4.51 8.11
N ALA A 206 -0.10 -5.62 7.73
CA ALA A 206 0.45 -6.53 6.72
C ALA A 206 0.55 -5.84 5.35
N MET A 207 -0.49 -5.07 4.99
CA MET A 207 -0.54 -4.29 3.77
C MET A 207 0.57 -3.23 3.70
N ALA A 208 0.90 -2.55 4.80
CA ALA A 208 1.96 -1.55 4.83
C ALA A 208 3.34 -2.08 4.36
N PHE A 209 3.56 -3.39 4.42
CA PHE A 209 4.77 -4.07 4.00
C PHE A 209 4.61 -4.94 2.74
N ASP A 210 3.56 -4.72 1.93
CA ASP A 210 3.26 -5.44 0.68
C ASP A 210 3.13 -6.97 0.87
N VAL A 211 2.62 -7.41 2.03
CA VAL A 211 2.52 -8.84 2.34
C VAL A 211 1.35 -9.51 1.63
N LEU A 212 0.22 -8.81 1.53
CA LEU A 212 -1.03 -9.35 1.00
C LEU A 212 -1.06 -9.29 -0.54
N ASP A 213 -1.83 -10.17 -1.16
CA ASP A 213 -2.07 -10.16 -2.59
C ASP A 213 -2.56 -8.78 -3.08
N ARG A 214 -2.02 -8.33 -4.23
CA ARG A 214 -2.27 -6.97 -4.75
C ARG A 214 -3.72 -6.71 -5.14
N ALA A 215 -4.39 -7.72 -5.70
CA ALA A 215 -5.78 -7.56 -6.12
C ALA A 215 -6.70 -7.57 -4.90
N ARG A 216 -6.54 -8.56 -4.01
CA ARG A 216 -7.31 -8.67 -2.77
C ARG A 216 -7.10 -7.49 -1.83
N GLY A 217 -5.87 -7.02 -1.68
CA GLY A 217 -5.55 -5.84 -0.88
C GLY A 217 -6.20 -4.56 -1.43
N ALA A 218 -6.34 -4.41 -2.74
CA ALA A 218 -7.07 -3.28 -3.34
C ALA A 218 -8.61 -3.39 -3.19
N GLU A 219 -9.14 -4.56 -2.85
CA GLU A 219 -10.52 -4.66 -2.38
C GLU A 219 -10.63 -4.30 -0.90
N MET A 220 -9.66 -4.74 -0.09
CA MET A 220 -9.58 -4.44 1.34
C MET A 220 -9.47 -2.92 1.61
N THR A 221 -8.71 -2.18 0.80
CA THR A 221 -8.62 -0.71 0.90
C THR A 221 -9.99 -0.03 0.86
N GLN A 222 -10.93 -0.51 0.04
CA GLN A 222 -12.27 0.06 -0.02
C GLN A 222 -13.04 -0.13 1.30
N ARG A 223 -12.80 -1.26 1.98
CA ARG A 223 -13.38 -1.58 3.30
C ARG A 223 -12.76 -0.70 4.38
N LEU A 224 -11.43 -0.54 4.36
CA LEU A 224 -10.69 0.31 5.30
C LEU A 224 -11.03 1.80 5.14
N ALA A 225 -11.20 2.29 3.92
CA ALA A 225 -11.59 3.68 3.64
C ALA A 225 -13.01 4.03 4.11
N SER A 226 -13.88 3.03 4.27
CA SER A 226 -15.30 3.22 4.60
C SER A 226 -15.52 3.78 6.02
N SER A 227 -16.69 4.37 6.24
CA SER A 227 -17.11 4.95 7.52
C SER A 227 -17.30 3.94 8.63
N GLU A 228 -17.25 2.64 8.33
CA GLU A 228 -17.13 1.59 9.35
C GLU A 228 -15.84 1.75 10.15
N ILE A 229 -14.72 1.98 9.46
CA ILE A 229 -13.37 2.09 10.04
C ILE A 229 -12.95 3.55 10.19
N MET A 230 -13.10 4.35 9.14
CA MET A 230 -12.57 5.72 9.09
C MET A 230 -13.58 6.77 9.55
N THR A 231 -13.12 7.65 10.44
CA THR A 231 -13.78 8.89 10.85
C THR A 231 -12.99 10.11 10.36
N ASP A 232 -13.56 11.30 10.51
CA ASP A 232 -12.89 12.58 10.18
C ASP A 232 -11.57 12.78 10.96
N TRP A 233 -11.38 12.10 12.10
CA TRP A 233 -10.20 12.19 12.98
C TRP A 233 -9.35 10.90 13.04
N GLY A 234 -9.72 9.86 12.29
CA GLY A 234 -8.87 8.68 12.11
C GLY A 234 -9.61 7.34 12.07
N ALA A 235 -8.83 6.26 12.04
CA ALA A 235 -9.29 4.88 11.96
C ALA A 235 -9.64 4.32 13.33
N ARG A 236 -10.78 3.64 13.40
CA ARG A 236 -11.15 2.72 14.46
C ARG A 236 -10.43 1.38 14.23
N PRO A 237 -9.97 0.69 15.28
CA PRO A 237 -9.45 -0.68 15.15
C PRO A 237 -10.52 -1.68 14.66
N LEU A 238 -11.79 -1.42 14.98
CA LEU A 238 -12.94 -2.29 14.71
C LEU A 238 -14.08 -1.50 14.08
N ALA A 239 -14.77 -2.12 13.13
CA ALA A 239 -15.93 -1.54 12.45
C ALA A 239 -17.04 -1.12 13.43
N ALA A 240 -17.63 0.06 13.21
CA ALA A 240 -18.69 0.61 14.05
C ALA A 240 -19.99 -0.21 14.06
N SER A 241 -20.18 -1.10 13.07
CA SER A 241 -21.29 -2.06 13.00
C SER A 241 -21.07 -3.34 13.81
N SER A 242 -19.87 -3.59 14.34
CA SER A 242 -19.61 -4.79 15.14
C SER A 242 -20.37 -4.75 16.46
N ALA A 243 -20.86 -5.90 16.92
CA ALA A 243 -21.47 -6.03 18.24
C ALA A 243 -20.48 -5.79 19.39
N LEU A 244 -19.17 -5.89 19.12
CA LEU A 244 -18.11 -5.61 20.09
C LEU A 244 -17.69 -4.14 20.11
N PHE A 245 -18.24 -3.31 19.21
CA PHE A 245 -17.83 -1.92 19.08
C PHE A 245 -18.25 -1.09 20.30
N ASP A 246 -17.27 -0.50 20.97
CA ASP A 246 -17.46 0.51 21.99
C ASP A 246 -16.57 1.71 21.66
N PRO A 247 -17.14 2.90 21.39
CA PRO A 247 -16.38 4.07 20.98
C PRO A 247 -15.45 4.62 22.06
N LEU A 248 -15.50 4.13 23.30
CA LEU A 248 -14.60 4.50 24.38
C LEU A 248 -13.62 3.38 24.75
N HIS A 249 -13.78 2.17 24.20
CA HIS A 249 -12.92 1.04 24.50
C HIS A 249 -11.63 1.10 23.66
N TYR A 250 -10.49 0.99 24.34
CA TYR A 250 -9.14 1.12 23.79
C TYR A 250 -8.93 0.29 22.50
N ASN A 251 -9.16 -1.03 22.56
CA ASN A 251 -8.95 -1.93 21.43
C ASN A 251 -10.16 -2.11 20.49
N ASN A 252 -11.38 -1.74 20.91
CA ASN A 252 -12.61 -2.16 20.23
C ASN A 252 -13.43 -1.00 19.63
N GLY A 253 -12.97 0.24 19.74
CA GLY A 253 -13.67 1.31 19.05
C GLY A 253 -13.13 2.71 19.20
N ALA A 254 -12.26 2.99 20.18
CA ALA A 254 -11.53 4.25 20.20
C ALA A 254 -10.66 4.39 18.94
N VAL A 255 -10.70 5.55 18.29
CA VAL A 255 -9.82 5.88 17.17
C VAL A 255 -8.40 6.04 17.69
N TRP A 256 -7.49 5.34 17.03
CA TRP A 256 -6.08 5.31 17.39
C TRP A 256 -5.24 5.89 16.25
N PRO A 257 -4.57 7.04 16.42
CA PRO A 257 -3.61 7.55 15.43
C PRO A 257 -2.57 6.52 14.97
N PHE A 258 -2.17 5.61 15.86
CA PHE A 258 -1.33 4.46 15.54
C PHE A 258 -1.91 3.61 14.40
N VAL A 259 -3.14 3.12 14.59
CA VAL A 259 -3.88 2.30 13.62
C VAL A 259 -4.15 3.10 12.35
N THR A 260 -4.49 4.37 12.49
CA THR A 260 -4.74 5.27 11.36
C THR A 260 -3.52 5.40 10.46
N GLY A 261 -2.31 5.42 11.02
CA GLY A 261 -1.07 5.50 10.24
C GLY A 261 -0.84 4.25 9.39
N TRP A 262 -1.14 3.06 9.95
CA TRP A 262 -1.10 1.82 9.20
C TRP A 262 -2.13 1.79 8.08
N VAL A 263 -3.38 2.21 8.37
CA VAL A 263 -4.42 2.34 7.34
C VAL A 263 -3.95 3.29 6.24
N SER A 264 -3.47 4.49 6.59
CA SER A 264 -2.98 5.46 5.59
C SER A 264 -1.88 4.87 4.71
N LEU A 265 -0.88 4.21 5.30
CA LEU A 265 0.20 3.59 4.52
C LEU A 265 -0.33 2.44 3.65
N ALA A 266 -1.23 1.60 4.16
CA ALA A 266 -1.85 0.51 3.41
C ALA A 266 -2.62 1.02 2.18
N GLU A 267 -3.41 2.09 2.34
CA GLU A 267 -4.13 2.72 1.22
C GLU A 267 -3.16 3.18 0.12
N TYR A 268 -2.02 3.78 0.47
CA TYR A 268 -1.00 4.13 -0.52
C TYR A 268 -0.30 2.92 -1.15
N ARG A 269 0.00 1.88 -0.36
CA ARG A 269 0.65 0.65 -0.86
C ARG A 269 -0.24 -0.14 -1.83
N TYR A 270 -1.55 -0.03 -1.68
CA TYR A 270 -2.56 -0.69 -2.52
C TYR A 270 -3.34 0.32 -3.37
N HIS A 271 -2.70 1.43 -3.73
CA HIS A 271 -3.12 2.30 -4.83
C HIS A 271 -4.50 2.95 -4.67
N ASN A 272 -4.84 3.34 -3.43
CA ASN A 272 -6.01 4.15 -3.09
C ASN A 272 -5.58 5.49 -2.45
N PRO A 273 -4.93 6.37 -3.22
CA PRO A 273 -4.28 7.55 -2.66
C PRO A 273 -5.25 8.58 -2.06
N ALA A 274 -6.51 8.62 -2.51
CA ALA A 274 -7.53 9.49 -1.96
C ALA A 274 -7.86 9.12 -0.49
N ALA A 275 -8.03 7.82 -0.21
CA ALA A 275 -8.25 7.32 1.15
C ALA A 275 -6.98 7.44 2.01
N GLY A 276 -5.80 7.15 1.43
CA GLY A 276 -4.52 7.30 2.11
C GLY A 276 -4.29 8.74 2.58
N LYS A 277 -4.61 9.72 1.73
CA LYS A 277 -4.55 11.16 2.04
C LYS A 277 -5.56 11.56 3.10
N PHE A 278 -6.79 11.05 3.01
CA PHE A 278 -7.82 11.30 4.02
C PHE A 278 -7.37 10.86 5.41
N ALA A 279 -6.82 9.64 5.53
CA ALA A 279 -6.29 9.10 6.78
C ALA A 279 -5.05 9.88 7.27
N LEU A 280 -4.10 10.22 6.39
CA LEU A 280 -2.93 11.02 6.73
C LEU A 280 -3.34 12.39 7.29
N ASP A 281 -4.27 13.08 6.64
CA ASP A 281 -4.75 14.37 7.10
C ASP A 281 -5.48 14.25 8.44
N ALA A 282 -6.23 13.17 8.66
CA ALA A 282 -6.92 12.93 9.92
C ALA A 282 -5.96 12.91 11.11
N ILE A 283 -4.82 12.21 10.97
CA ILE A 283 -3.79 12.18 12.01
C ILE A 283 -3.07 13.51 12.11
N ALA A 284 -2.63 14.08 10.97
CA ALA A 284 -1.86 15.31 10.95
C ALA A 284 -2.61 16.47 11.62
N ARG A 285 -3.94 16.52 11.48
CA ARG A 285 -4.81 17.52 12.11
C ARG A 285 -4.82 17.45 13.63
N THR A 286 -4.69 16.26 14.23
CA THR A 286 -4.68 16.11 15.69
C THR A 286 -3.60 16.97 16.35
N THR A 287 -2.48 17.21 15.64
CA THR A 287 -1.37 18.12 16.01
C THR A 287 -1.81 19.56 16.29
N PHE A 288 -2.95 20.00 15.78
CA PHE A 288 -3.40 21.38 15.82
C PHE A 288 -4.69 21.59 16.61
N ASP A 289 -5.61 20.63 16.58
CA ASP A 289 -7.00 20.86 16.97
C ASP A 289 -7.19 21.02 18.49
N GLU A 290 -6.41 20.31 19.32
CA GLU A 290 -6.45 20.52 20.78
C GLU A 290 -5.43 21.55 21.26
N SER A 291 -4.15 21.25 21.04
CA SER A 291 -3.04 22.14 21.38
C SER A 291 -1.89 21.85 20.42
N ARG A 292 -1.18 22.90 19.99
CA ARG A 292 -0.11 22.77 18.99
C ARG A 292 0.95 21.75 19.42
N GLY A 293 1.21 20.79 18.54
CA GLY A 293 2.19 19.72 18.74
C GLY A 293 1.63 18.45 19.36
N ARG A 294 0.38 18.46 19.85
CA ARG A 294 -0.24 17.34 20.57
C ARG A 294 -0.80 16.28 19.63
N ASN A 295 -0.41 15.03 19.78
CA ASN A 295 -1.07 13.89 19.14
C ASN A 295 -1.56 12.94 20.25
N PRO A 296 -2.86 12.96 20.60
CA PRO A 296 -3.40 12.13 21.66
C PRO A 296 -3.31 10.65 21.29
N GLU A 297 -3.12 9.81 22.29
CA GLU A 297 -3.08 8.36 22.14
C GLU A 297 -4.35 7.81 21.53
N VAL A 298 -5.51 8.14 22.10
CA VAL A 298 -6.81 7.62 21.66
C VAL A 298 -7.87 8.70 21.70
N ILE A 299 -8.76 8.62 20.72
CA ILE A 299 -9.88 9.54 20.48
C ILE A 299 -11.15 8.72 20.47
N SER A 300 -12.28 9.26 20.94
CA SER A 300 -13.54 8.52 20.87
C SER A 300 -13.84 8.05 19.45
N GLY A 301 -14.33 6.82 19.33
CA GLY A 301 -14.79 6.24 18.07
C GLY A 301 -16.00 6.93 17.46
N ARG A 302 -16.72 7.78 18.20
CA ARG A 302 -17.98 8.38 17.74
C ARG A 302 -17.98 9.89 17.72
N LEU A 303 -17.24 10.52 18.64
CA LEU A 303 -17.15 11.96 18.78
C LEU A 303 -15.70 12.39 18.62
N TYR A 304 -15.45 13.53 17.98
CA TYR A 304 -14.10 14.06 17.87
C TYR A 304 -13.62 14.62 19.21
N LYS A 305 -13.27 13.73 20.15
CA LYS A 305 -12.82 14.09 21.50
C LYS A 305 -11.87 13.01 22.02
N PRO A 306 -10.63 13.36 22.39
CA PRO A 306 -9.74 12.47 23.12
C PRO A 306 -10.38 11.91 24.38
N LEU A 307 -10.06 10.66 24.69
CA LEU A 307 -10.54 10.05 25.92
C LEU A 307 -9.88 10.71 27.13
N ASP A 308 -10.60 10.79 28.24
CA ASP A 308 -10.06 11.41 29.46
C ASP A 308 -8.86 10.61 30.02
N THR A 309 -8.77 9.31 29.70
CA THR A 309 -7.66 8.42 30.05
C THR A 309 -6.52 8.40 29.02
N ALA A 310 -6.66 9.10 27.89
CA ALA A 310 -5.68 9.06 26.82
C ALA A 310 -4.37 9.73 27.25
N VAL A 311 -3.23 9.13 26.91
CA VAL A 311 -1.95 9.85 26.99
C VAL A 311 -2.03 11.08 26.08
N PRO A 312 -1.81 12.30 26.61
CA PRO A 312 -2.01 13.52 25.83
C PRO A 312 -1.12 13.63 24.60
N GLN A 313 0.12 13.16 24.69
CA GLN A 313 1.11 13.16 23.62
C GLN A 313 1.80 11.82 23.59
N GLN A 314 1.67 11.10 22.49
CA GLN A 314 2.34 9.82 22.35
C GLN A 314 3.14 9.76 21.05
N PHE A 315 4.40 9.31 21.17
CA PHE A 315 5.32 9.42 20.05
C PHE A 315 4.93 8.55 18.86
N PHE A 316 4.28 7.40 19.07
CA PHE A 316 3.78 6.59 17.96
C PHE A 316 2.62 7.27 17.21
N ALA A 317 1.83 8.12 17.87
CA ALA A 317 0.78 8.88 17.19
C ALA A 317 1.42 9.92 16.25
N THR A 318 2.47 10.59 16.74
CA THR A 318 3.25 11.55 15.94
C THR A 318 4.04 10.87 14.82
N SER A 319 4.67 9.73 15.07
CA SER A 319 5.45 9.01 14.05
C SER A 319 4.56 8.46 12.93
N MET A 320 3.29 8.21 13.22
CA MET A 320 2.27 7.81 12.25
C MET A 320 1.73 8.96 11.38
N VAL A 321 2.19 10.20 11.59
CA VAL A 321 2.13 11.24 10.54
C VAL A 321 3.28 11.05 9.55
N LEU A 322 4.50 10.88 10.07
CA LEU A 322 5.72 10.85 9.26
C LEU A 322 5.85 9.58 8.41
N THR A 323 5.49 8.41 8.96
CA THR A 323 5.59 7.13 8.26
C THR A 323 4.79 7.10 6.96
N PRO A 324 3.46 7.32 6.95
CA PRO A 324 2.69 7.39 5.71
C PRO A 324 3.03 8.60 4.84
N LEU A 325 3.44 9.73 5.41
CA LEU A 325 3.90 10.89 4.61
C LEU A 325 5.11 10.53 3.74
N ILE A 326 6.16 9.96 4.37
CA ILE A 326 7.43 9.65 3.69
C ILE A 326 7.27 8.43 2.77
N ARG A 327 6.66 7.35 3.29
CA ARG A 327 6.67 6.03 2.62
C ARG A 327 5.45 5.79 1.74
N GLY A 328 4.35 6.50 2.01
CA GLY A 328 3.10 6.41 1.25
C GLY A 328 2.95 7.56 0.25
N LEU A 329 2.66 8.77 0.76
CA LEU A 329 2.38 9.94 -0.08
C LEU A 329 3.57 10.32 -0.96
N LEU A 330 4.77 10.46 -0.37
CA LEU A 330 5.98 10.79 -1.11
C LEU A 330 6.60 9.57 -1.80
N GLY A 331 6.25 8.36 -1.36
CA GLY A 331 6.74 7.10 -1.91
C GLY A 331 8.26 6.99 -1.90
N ILE A 332 8.93 7.56 -0.89
CA ILE A 332 10.39 7.53 -0.77
C ILE A 332 10.80 6.16 -0.24
N ASP A 333 11.55 5.42 -1.06
CA ASP A 333 12.16 4.17 -0.66
C ASP A 333 13.65 4.16 -0.97
N VAL A 334 14.46 4.06 0.08
CA VAL A 334 15.92 4.10 0.00
C VAL A 334 16.48 2.71 0.24
N ASP A 335 17.43 2.32 -0.60
CA ASP A 335 18.27 1.15 -0.39
C ASP A 335 19.73 1.55 -0.59
N ALA A 336 20.36 2.00 0.49
CA ALA A 336 21.72 2.50 0.49
C ALA A 336 22.75 1.39 0.22
N ASP A 337 22.46 0.15 0.64
CA ASP A 337 23.30 -1.02 0.37
C ASP A 337 23.33 -1.35 -1.13
N ARG A 338 22.17 -1.29 -1.80
CA ARG A 338 22.07 -1.44 -3.27
C ARG A 338 22.31 -0.14 -4.05
N ARG A 339 22.54 0.97 -3.35
CA ARG A 339 22.71 2.31 -3.94
C ARG A 339 21.55 2.69 -4.86
N SER A 340 20.33 2.54 -4.38
CA SER A 340 19.13 2.96 -5.09
C SER A 340 18.20 3.84 -4.27
N LEU A 341 17.53 4.76 -4.95
CA LEU A 341 16.43 5.58 -4.43
C LEU A 341 15.24 5.44 -5.39
N ALA A 342 14.13 4.93 -4.88
CA ALA A 342 12.85 4.98 -5.57
C ALA A 342 11.99 6.12 -5.01
N LEU A 343 11.32 6.83 -5.91
CA LEU A 343 10.37 7.89 -5.63
C LEU A 343 9.07 7.53 -6.36
N SER A 344 8.09 7.00 -5.63
CA SER A 344 6.78 6.61 -6.18
C SER A 344 5.64 7.43 -5.59
N PRO A 345 5.62 8.76 -5.80
CA PRO A 345 4.70 9.62 -5.06
C PRO A 345 3.26 9.52 -5.57
N HIS A 346 2.34 9.61 -4.62
CA HIS A 346 0.90 9.74 -4.82
C HIS A 346 0.44 11.16 -4.45
N LEU A 347 0.91 12.15 -5.19
CA LEU A 347 0.63 13.54 -4.86
C LEU A 347 -0.84 13.89 -5.10
N PRO A 348 -1.48 14.61 -4.16
CA PRO A 348 -2.83 15.09 -4.35
C PRO A 348 -3.02 15.80 -5.72
N PRO A 349 -4.16 15.63 -6.38
CA PRO A 349 -4.41 16.24 -7.69
C PRO A 349 -4.29 17.77 -7.73
N ASP A 350 -4.50 18.42 -6.58
CA ASP A 350 -4.44 19.86 -6.37
C ASP A 350 -3.06 20.36 -5.90
N TRP A 351 -2.04 19.50 -5.86
CA TRP A 351 -0.66 19.88 -5.57
C TRP A 351 0.14 20.03 -6.88
N ASP A 352 0.59 21.26 -7.14
CA ASP A 352 1.44 21.59 -8.29
C ASP A 352 2.92 21.23 -8.06
N SER A 353 3.37 21.21 -6.80
CA SER A 353 4.76 20.89 -6.48
C SER A 353 4.94 20.43 -5.04
N VAL A 354 6.03 19.71 -4.79
CA VAL A 354 6.51 19.39 -3.45
C VAL A 354 8.04 19.37 -3.45
N ALA A 355 8.64 19.82 -2.36
CA ALA A 355 10.08 19.72 -2.14
C ALA A 355 10.35 18.94 -0.84
N VAL A 356 11.36 18.07 -0.89
CA VAL A 356 11.84 17.29 0.24
C VAL A 356 13.34 17.44 0.31
N ASP A 357 13.82 18.12 1.34
CA ASP A 357 15.25 18.30 1.57
C ASP A 357 15.79 17.20 2.50
N ASN A 358 17.08 16.91 2.37
CA ASN A 358 17.84 16.11 3.32
C ASN A 358 17.38 14.64 3.46
N ILE A 359 16.92 14.01 2.37
CA ILE A 359 16.59 12.58 2.36
C ILE A 359 17.86 11.77 2.67
N PRO A 360 17.91 10.98 3.76
CA PRO A 360 19.09 10.22 4.13
C PRO A 360 19.29 9.01 3.21
N VAL A 361 20.48 8.89 2.61
CA VAL A 361 20.87 7.74 1.77
C VAL A 361 22.28 7.30 2.15
N GLY A 362 22.38 6.37 3.10
CA GLY A 362 23.64 6.03 3.76
C GLY A 362 24.35 7.29 4.29
N PRO A 363 25.63 7.52 3.91
CA PRO A 363 26.36 8.73 4.33
C PRO A 363 26.00 9.98 3.51
N SER A 364 25.13 9.87 2.50
CA SER A 364 24.75 10.97 1.62
C SER A 364 23.38 11.55 1.99
N ARG A 365 23.05 12.70 1.41
CA ARG A 365 21.74 13.33 1.45
C ARG A 365 21.28 13.64 0.04
N VAL A 366 19.99 13.56 -0.22
CA VAL A 366 19.38 13.94 -1.49
C VAL A 366 18.27 14.94 -1.22
N ASP A 367 18.30 16.05 -1.94
CA ASP A 367 17.20 17.01 -1.98
C ASP A 367 16.42 16.75 -3.26
N VAL A 368 15.09 16.74 -3.17
CA VAL A 368 14.18 16.40 -4.28
C VAL A 368 13.16 17.52 -4.44
N ARG A 369 12.95 18.00 -5.66
CA ARG A 369 11.83 18.87 -6.02
C ARG A 369 11.02 18.23 -7.12
N LEU A 370 9.73 18.04 -6.87
CA LEU A 370 8.77 17.51 -7.83
C LEU A 370 7.84 18.64 -8.26
N THR A 371 7.65 18.81 -9.56
CA THR A 371 6.76 19.83 -10.12
C THR A 371 5.87 19.21 -11.19
N ARG A 372 4.57 19.42 -11.09
CA ARG A 372 3.58 19.07 -12.10
C ARG A 372 3.57 20.17 -13.16
N ARG A 373 3.82 19.79 -14.41
CA ARG A 373 3.71 20.64 -15.60
C ARG A 373 2.54 20.16 -16.44
N ARG A 374 2.07 21.00 -17.38
CA ARG A 374 1.02 20.60 -18.35
C ARG A 374 1.39 19.36 -19.18
N SER A 375 2.69 19.14 -19.39
CA SER A 375 3.23 18.04 -20.19
C SER A 375 3.60 16.80 -19.37
N GLY A 376 3.46 16.83 -18.04
CA GLY A 376 3.82 15.71 -17.17
C GLY A 376 4.50 16.13 -15.86
N TRP A 377 5.14 15.17 -15.19
CA TRP A 377 5.93 15.42 -13.98
C TRP A 377 7.39 15.70 -14.29
N HIS A 378 7.96 16.65 -13.54
CA HIS A 378 9.38 16.96 -13.55
C HIS A 378 9.95 16.77 -12.15
N ALA A 379 11.04 16.01 -12.02
CA ALA A 379 11.77 15.80 -10.78
C ALA A 379 13.20 16.35 -10.91
N GLU A 380 13.60 17.18 -9.97
CA GLU A 380 14.99 17.64 -9.79
C GLU A 380 15.56 17.02 -8.52
N LEU A 381 16.73 16.40 -8.62
CA LEU A 381 17.42 15.80 -7.50
C LEU A 381 18.82 16.40 -7.37
N VAL A 382 19.21 16.76 -6.15
CA VAL A 382 20.54 17.26 -5.82
C VAL A 382 21.13 16.42 -4.70
N ARG A 383 22.29 15.82 -4.94
CA ARG A 383 23.00 15.02 -3.95
C ARG A 383 24.00 15.88 -3.18
N ARG A 384 24.06 15.66 -1.87
CA ARG A 384 25.04 16.23 -0.95
C ARG A 384 25.74 15.09 -0.19
N GLY A 385 27.04 15.22 0.06
CA GLY A 385 27.85 14.18 0.72
C GLY A 385 28.98 13.62 -0.16
N PRO A 386 29.61 12.50 0.22
CA PRO A 386 30.85 12.03 -0.42
C PRO A 386 30.67 11.80 -1.93
N ALA A 387 31.44 12.50 -2.77
CA ALA A 387 31.20 12.64 -4.22
C ALA A 387 31.26 11.35 -5.06
N ASN A 388 31.62 10.20 -4.49
CA ASN A 388 32.19 9.10 -5.28
C ASN A 388 31.26 7.90 -5.53
N MET A 389 30.00 7.93 -5.08
CA MET A 389 29.07 6.80 -5.28
C MET A 389 27.78 7.24 -5.98
N PRO A 390 27.63 6.92 -7.28
CA PRO A 390 26.41 7.17 -8.02
C PRO A 390 25.22 6.38 -7.44
N LEU A 391 24.02 6.94 -7.54
CA LEU A 391 22.79 6.37 -7.02
C LEU A 391 21.83 6.06 -8.17
N ALA A 392 21.36 4.82 -8.29
CA ALA A 392 20.31 4.48 -9.23
C ALA A 392 18.98 5.07 -8.75
N VAL A 393 18.37 5.95 -9.55
CA VAL A 393 17.10 6.61 -9.21
C VAL A 393 15.99 6.07 -10.10
N THR A 394 14.88 5.67 -9.47
CA THR A 394 13.61 5.42 -10.16
C THR A 394 12.59 6.46 -9.71
N PHE A 395 12.09 7.27 -10.63
CA PHE A 395 10.99 8.18 -10.39
C PHE A 395 9.74 7.63 -11.09
N ALA A 396 8.76 7.20 -10.30
CA ALA A 396 7.55 6.53 -10.75
C ALA A 396 6.30 7.14 -10.11
N PRO A 397 5.95 8.41 -10.41
CA PRO A 397 4.74 9.04 -9.88
C PRO A 397 3.47 8.31 -10.34
N ALA A 398 2.46 8.29 -9.47
CA ALA A 398 1.11 7.89 -9.86
C ALA A 398 0.55 8.91 -10.88
N LEU A 399 -0.08 8.39 -11.93
CA LEU A 399 -0.75 9.19 -12.95
C LEU A 399 -2.27 9.23 -12.70
N PRO A 400 -2.95 10.32 -13.11
CA PRO A 400 -4.41 10.34 -13.17
C PRO A 400 -4.96 9.15 -13.98
N LEU A 401 -6.07 8.56 -13.55
CA LEU A 401 -6.68 7.42 -14.26
C LEU A 401 -7.03 7.79 -15.71
N ASP A 402 -6.72 6.94 -16.68
CA ASP A 402 -6.86 7.20 -18.13
C ASP A 402 -5.88 8.22 -18.71
N ALA A 403 -4.84 8.62 -17.97
CA ALA A 403 -3.76 9.42 -18.54
C ALA A 403 -3.03 8.67 -19.65
N SER A 404 -2.67 9.37 -20.72
CA SER A 404 -1.82 8.86 -21.79
C SER A 404 -0.37 9.29 -21.58
N THR A 405 0.55 8.35 -21.67
CA THR A 405 1.99 8.56 -21.46
C THR A 405 2.80 7.75 -22.47
N SER A 406 3.97 8.27 -22.85
CA SER A 406 4.98 7.54 -23.64
C SER A 406 6.04 6.87 -22.76
N ALA A 407 6.01 7.10 -21.44
CA ALA A 407 6.92 6.46 -20.51
C ALA A 407 6.46 5.03 -20.21
N PRO A 408 7.39 4.11 -19.85
CA PRO A 408 7.04 2.77 -19.41
C PRO A 408 6.06 2.81 -18.22
N VAL A 409 4.94 2.11 -18.35
CA VAL A 409 3.89 2.04 -17.33
C VAL A 409 3.95 0.74 -16.55
N ASP A 410 3.63 0.82 -15.26
CA ASP A 410 3.35 -0.31 -14.37
C ASP A 410 1.89 -0.16 -13.91
N PRO A 411 0.94 -0.91 -14.52
CA PRO A 411 -0.46 -0.85 -14.12
C PRO A 411 -0.65 -1.53 -12.77
N THR A 412 -1.44 -0.91 -11.90
CA THR A 412 -1.76 -1.44 -10.59
C THR A 412 -3.26 -1.70 -10.49
N SER A 413 -3.74 -2.24 -9.37
CA SER A 413 -5.16 -2.51 -9.15
C SER A 413 -5.99 -1.24 -8.91
N GLY A 414 -5.37 -0.12 -8.55
CA GLY A 414 -6.06 1.14 -8.21
C GLY A 414 -5.61 2.38 -9.00
N ASP A 415 -4.41 2.36 -9.59
CA ASP A 415 -3.85 3.47 -10.36
C ASP A 415 -2.87 2.98 -11.46
N VAL A 416 -2.15 3.91 -12.07
CA VAL A 416 -1.09 3.62 -13.04
C VAL A 416 0.14 4.44 -12.68
N HIS A 417 1.29 3.79 -12.54
CA HIS A 417 2.57 4.47 -12.39
C HIS A 417 3.32 4.48 -13.72
N ALA A 418 3.98 5.60 -14.03
CA ALA A 418 4.88 5.68 -15.17
C ALA A 418 6.29 6.05 -14.70
N ALA A 419 7.30 5.32 -15.17
CA ALA A 419 8.63 5.36 -14.57
C ALA A 419 9.70 5.96 -15.49
N ALA A 420 10.48 6.90 -14.96
CA ALA A 420 11.76 7.34 -15.50
C ALA A 420 12.90 6.84 -14.59
N ARG A 421 14.03 6.45 -15.19
CA ARG A 421 15.18 5.91 -14.47
C ARG A 421 16.48 6.48 -15.00
N ASP A 422 17.37 6.87 -14.11
CA ASP A 422 18.73 7.28 -14.44
C ASP A 422 19.62 7.20 -13.19
N THR A 423 20.87 7.61 -13.31
CA THR A 423 21.87 7.59 -12.24
C THR A 423 22.14 9.01 -11.74
N LEU A 424 21.82 9.26 -10.47
CA LEU A 424 22.18 10.49 -9.78
C LEU A 424 23.67 10.47 -9.40
N ARG A 425 24.42 11.43 -9.95
CA ARG A 425 25.79 11.77 -9.52
C ARG A 425 25.73 12.92 -8.53
N ASP A 426 25.76 14.16 -9.02
CA ASP A 426 25.60 15.36 -8.19
C ASP A 426 24.20 15.97 -8.36
N ARG A 427 23.72 15.98 -9.61
CA ARG A 427 22.39 16.46 -9.99
C ARG A 427 21.76 15.50 -10.99
N LEU A 428 20.45 15.39 -10.94
CA LEU A 428 19.67 14.60 -11.89
C LEU A 428 18.33 15.29 -12.12
N THR A 429 17.88 15.30 -13.38
CA THR A 429 16.51 15.68 -13.73
C THR A 429 15.83 14.50 -14.41
N LEU A 430 14.60 14.19 -14.02
CA LEU A 430 13.79 13.14 -14.62
C LEU A 430 12.43 13.72 -15.01
N ASP A 431 11.97 13.39 -16.21
CA ASP A 431 10.66 13.79 -16.72
C ASP A 431 9.81 12.55 -16.98
N VAL A 432 8.56 12.58 -16.52
CA VAL A 432 7.53 11.57 -16.80
C VAL A 432 6.40 12.26 -17.56
N PRO A 433 6.38 12.18 -18.89
CA PRO A 433 5.37 12.86 -19.69
C PRO A 433 4.01 12.20 -19.51
N PHE A 434 2.95 12.97 -19.39
CA PHE A 434 1.58 12.46 -19.51
C PHE A 434 0.61 13.57 -19.93
N THR A 435 -0.54 13.18 -20.48
CA THR A 435 -1.64 14.07 -20.84
C THR A 435 -2.98 13.45 -20.50
N GLY A 436 -3.98 14.29 -20.20
CA GLY A 436 -5.33 13.83 -19.88
C GLY A 436 -5.43 13.13 -18.53
N GLY A 437 -6.41 12.25 -18.42
CA GLY A 437 -6.74 11.48 -17.23
C GLY A 437 -7.67 12.21 -16.25
N TRP A 438 -8.25 11.44 -15.35
CA TRP A 438 -9.26 11.85 -14.40
C TRP A 438 -8.69 11.99 -13.00
N SER A 439 -9.19 12.97 -12.27
CA SER A 439 -8.92 13.09 -10.84
C SER A 439 -10.14 13.63 -10.12
N ILE A 440 -10.30 13.25 -8.86
CA ILE A 440 -11.36 13.74 -7.99
C ILE A 440 -10.75 14.22 -6.67
N VAL A 441 -11.33 15.28 -6.11
CA VAL A 441 -10.98 15.81 -4.80
C VAL A 441 -12.28 15.99 -4.01
N ALA A 442 -12.33 15.35 -2.84
CA ALA A 442 -13.44 15.50 -1.90
C ALA A 442 -13.45 16.92 -1.29
N PRO A 443 -14.62 17.46 -0.91
CA PRO A 443 -14.69 18.76 -0.26
C PRO A 443 -13.91 18.75 1.07
N PRO A 444 -13.27 19.87 1.45
CA PRO A 444 -12.57 19.99 2.73
C PRO A 444 -13.59 20.16 3.88
N THR A 445 -14.38 19.13 4.15
CA THR A 445 -15.31 19.09 5.27
C THR A 445 -14.57 18.70 6.53
N ARG A 446 -14.86 19.37 7.65
CA ARG A 446 -14.20 19.13 8.93
C ARG A 446 -15.22 19.07 10.04
N ALA A 447 -15.17 18.01 10.85
CA ALA A 447 -15.81 17.97 12.15
C ALA A 447 -15.06 18.89 13.14
N ALA A 448 -15.79 19.66 13.94
CA ALA A 448 -15.24 20.34 15.10
C ALA A 448 -15.06 19.36 16.27
N ILE A 449 -14.26 19.75 17.28
CA ILE A 449 -14.13 18.97 18.52
C ILE A 449 -15.51 18.79 19.16
N GLY A 450 -15.84 17.54 19.50
CA GLY A 450 -17.13 17.13 20.05
C GLY A 450 -18.18 16.75 18.99
N GLU A 451 -17.95 17.00 17.71
CA GLU A 451 -18.88 16.62 16.65
C GLU A 451 -18.71 15.16 16.20
N ARG A 452 -19.71 14.65 15.48
CA ARG A 452 -19.64 13.37 14.75
C ARG A 452 -18.92 13.55 13.42
N SER A 453 -18.49 12.45 12.81
CA SER A 453 -17.91 12.44 11.44
C SER A 453 -18.89 13.08 10.45
N LEU A 454 -18.41 13.97 9.57
CA LEU A 454 -19.22 14.68 8.58
C LEU A 454 -18.66 14.57 7.16
N ALA A 455 -17.37 14.27 7.00
CA ALA A 455 -16.70 14.34 5.71
C ALA A 455 -17.20 13.27 4.75
N ALA A 456 -17.42 13.67 3.49
CA ALA A 456 -17.56 12.74 2.38
C ALA A 456 -16.17 12.30 1.91
N ARG A 457 -16.11 11.10 1.31
CA ARG A 457 -14.86 10.44 0.96
C ARG A 457 -14.97 9.68 -0.36
N VAL A 458 -13.81 9.47 -0.97
CA VAL A 458 -13.64 8.66 -2.17
C VAL A 458 -13.17 7.28 -1.70
N LEU A 459 -13.98 6.24 -1.92
CA LEU A 459 -13.64 4.87 -1.52
C LEU A 459 -12.81 4.15 -2.57
N SER A 460 -13.07 4.43 -3.85
CA SER A 460 -12.34 3.85 -4.98
C SER A 460 -12.53 4.67 -6.24
N GLU A 461 -11.56 4.63 -7.13
CA GLU A 461 -11.65 5.15 -8.49
C GLU A 461 -11.29 4.04 -9.49
N ARG A 462 -11.97 3.97 -10.62
CA ARG A 462 -11.68 2.98 -11.68
C ARG A 462 -12.18 3.43 -13.05
N LEU A 463 -11.71 2.76 -14.09
CA LEU A 463 -12.26 2.86 -15.43
C LEU A 463 -13.14 1.65 -15.73
N VAL A 464 -14.38 1.90 -16.18
CA VAL A 464 -15.32 0.86 -16.60
C VAL A 464 -15.86 1.27 -17.97
N ASP A 465 -15.60 0.45 -18.99
CA ASP A 465 -16.05 0.69 -20.38
C ASP A 465 -15.72 2.10 -20.92
N GLY A 466 -14.51 2.58 -20.63
CA GLY A 466 -14.05 3.91 -21.04
C GLY A 466 -14.68 5.08 -20.27
N ARG A 467 -15.43 4.80 -19.20
CA ARG A 467 -16.00 5.80 -18.29
C ARG A 467 -15.20 5.85 -17.00
N TYR A 468 -15.04 7.05 -16.46
CA TYR A 468 -14.50 7.24 -15.12
C TYR A 468 -15.58 6.95 -14.09
N VAL A 469 -15.30 6.04 -13.15
CA VAL A 469 -16.22 5.61 -12.11
C VAL A 469 -15.58 5.81 -10.75
N ALA A 470 -16.22 6.60 -9.90
CA ALA A 470 -15.81 6.78 -8.50
C ALA A 470 -16.91 6.29 -7.56
N THR A 471 -16.52 5.46 -6.59
CA THR A 471 -17.38 5.05 -5.47
C THR A 471 -17.16 6.04 -4.35
N LEU A 472 -18.22 6.72 -3.93
CA LEU A 472 -18.19 7.79 -2.96
C LEU A 472 -19.02 7.41 -1.74
N GLU A 473 -18.64 7.89 -0.57
CA GLU A 473 -19.39 7.70 0.66
C GLU A 473 -19.60 9.06 1.35
N GLY A 474 -20.79 9.26 1.90
CA GLY A 474 -21.20 10.51 2.53
C GLY A 474 -22.41 10.30 3.43
N ARG A 475 -22.71 11.27 4.30
CA ARG A 475 -23.88 11.17 5.18
C ARG A 475 -25.18 11.15 4.40
N ALA A 476 -26.11 10.31 4.83
CA ALA A 476 -27.40 10.14 4.22
C ALA A 476 -28.17 11.48 4.13
N GLY A 477 -28.82 11.70 2.99
CA GLY A 477 -29.62 12.88 2.71
C GLY A 477 -28.83 14.17 2.52
N ARG A 478 -27.49 14.13 2.48
CA ARG A 478 -26.65 15.31 2.22
C ARG A 478 -26.16 15.35 0.78
N THR A 479 -25.90 16.57 0.33
CA THR A 479 -25.21 16.83 -0.94
C THR A 479 -23.83 17.40 -0.64
N TYR A 480 -22.81 16.84 -1.29
CA TYR A 480 -21.43 17.28 -1.17
C TYR A 480 -20.90 17.74 -2.53
N ARG A 481 -20.12 18.82 -2.53
CA ARG A 481 -19.50 19.37 -3.74
C ARG A 481 -18.08 18.83 -3.91
N PHE A 482 -17.94 17.83 -4.78
CA PHE A 482 -16.64 17.32 -5.19
C PHE A 482 -16.05 18.19 -6.29
N ARG A 483 -14.73 18.20 -6.44
CA ARG A 483 -14.06 18.74 -7.62
C ARG A 483 -13.55 17.59 -8.46
N VAL A 484 -13.85 17.59 -9.75
CA VAL A 484 -13.39 16.58 -10.70
C VAL A 484 -12.67 17.24 -11.86
N SER A 485 -11.59 16.63 -12.34
CA SER A 485 -10.88 17.06 -13.54
C SER A 485 -10.86 16.00 -14.61
N GLU A 486 -10.88 16.45 -15.86
CA GLU A 486 -10.48 15.68 -17.04
C GLU A 486 -9.33 16.44 -17.72
N GLY A 487 -8.11 15.88 -17.63
CA GLY A 487 -6.89 16.60 -17.94
C GLY A 487 -6.73 17.84 -17.06
N ALA A 488 -6.52 19.00 -17.69
CA ALA A 488 -6.30 20.27 -16.98
C ALA A 488 -7.60 21.01 -16.60
N THR A 489 -8.76 20.52 -17.02
CA THR A 489 -10.04 21.21 -16.83
C THR A 489 -10.73 20.70 -15.57
N TRP A 490 -10.93 21.58 -14.59
CA TRP A 490 -11.65 21.30 -13.35
C TRP A 490 -13.11 21.75 -13.44
N ARG A 491 -14.01 20.98 -12.82
CA ARG A 491 -15.41 21.37 -12.60
C ARG A 491 -15.89 20.88 -11.23
N ASP A 492 -16.89 21.57 -10.71
CA ASP A 492 -17.60 21.12 -9.52
C ASP A 492 -18.61 20.02 -9.89
N LEU A 493 -18.77 19.06 -8.99
CA LEU A 493 -19.69 17.94 -9.09
C LEU A 493 -20.46 17.84 -7.77
N ASP A 494 -21.71 18.31 -7.78
CA ASP A 494 -22.62 18.14 -6.66
C ASP A 494 -23.17 16.71 -6.65
N VAL A 495 -22.87 15.97 -5.57
CA VAL A 495 -23.28 14.57 -5.39
C VAL A 495 -24.23 14.49 -4.21
N ALA A 496 -25.50 14.17 -4.49
CA ALA A 496 -26.51 13.90 -3.49
C ALA A 496 -26.44 12.42 -3.04
N PHE A 497 -26.45 12.20 -1.74
CA PHE A 497 -26.44 10.87 -1.14
C PHE A 497 -27.87 10.43 -0.79
N PRO A 498 -28.19 9.13 -0.95
CA PRO A 498 -29.49 8.56 -0.53
C PRO A 498 -29.89 8.99 0.89
N SER A 499 -31.18 9.16 1.14
CA SER A 499 -31.71 9.63 2.43
C SER A 499 -31.64 8.58 3.54
N ALA A 500 -31.54 7.29 3.20
CA ALA A 500 -31.38 6.21 4.16
C ALA A 500 -29.89 5.96 4.45
N GLY A 501 -29.51 5.99 5.73
CA GLY A 501 -28.19 5.55 6.18
C GLY A 501 -28.05 4.04 6.07
N ALA A 502 -26.85 3.57 5.73
CA ALA A 502 -26.53 2.16 5.55
C ALA A 502 -25.72 1.57 6.73
N ASN A 503 -25.30 2.41 7.69
CA ASN A 503 -24.46 1.99 8.81
C ASN A 503 -24.66 2.80 10.09
N ALA A 504 -23.88 2.45 11.12
CA ALA A 504 -23.98 3.00 12.46
C ALA A 504 -23.73 4.52 12.58
N ASP A 505 -23.19 5.18 11.55
CA ASP A 505 -22.93 6.63 11.52
C ASP A 505 -23.79 7.38 10.49
N ASP A 506 -24.84 6.74 9.97
CA ASP A 506 -25.76 7.25 8.93
C ASP A 506 -25.06 7.61 7.62
N TYR A 507 -23.98 6.92 7.27
CA TYR A 507 -23.33 7.05 5.96
C TYR A 507 -23.97 6.13 4.94
N THR A 508 -23.89 6.50 3.67
CA THR A 508 -24.33 5.68 2.54
C THR A 508 -23.37 5.87 1.37
N ILE A 509 -23.36 4.88 0.48
CA ILE A 509 -22.52 4.86 -0.72
C ILE A 509 -23.35 5.33 -1.91
N THR A 510 -22.69 6.03 -2.84
CA THR A 510 -23.19 6.29 -4.19
C THR A 510 -22.05 6.11 -5.20
N THR A 511 -22.40 5.95 -6.47
CA THR A 511 -21.42 5.82 -7.55
C THR A 511 -21.67 6.90 -8.58
N VAL A 512 -20.61 7.63 -8.92
CA VAL A 512 -20.63 8.57 -10.05
C VAL A 512 -19.95 7.92 -11.25
N SER A 513 -20.54 8.09 -12.43
CA SER A 513 -19.99 7.56 -13.68
C SER A 513 -19.98 8.67 -14.74
N LEU A 514 -18.79 9.13 -15.12
CA LEU A 514 -18.58 10.26 -16.02
C LEU A 514 -18.07 9.77 -17.37
N ALA A 515 -18.70 10.25 -18.44
CA ALA A 515 -18.19 10.07 -19.79
C ALA A 515 -17.06 11.07 -20.06
N PRO A 516 -16.03 10.70 -20.85
CA PRO A 516 -15.05 11.65 -21.36
C PRO A 516 -15.72 12.73 -22.22
N THR A 517 -15.29 13.99 -22.05
CA THR A 517 -15.85 15.13 -22.78
C THR A 517 -15.40 15.16 -24.24
N ARG A 518 -14.28 14.51 -24.59
CA ARG A 518 -13.97 14.15 -25.98
C ARG A 518 -14.45 12.73 -26.25
N PRO A 519 -15.33 12.50 -27.24
CA PRO A 519 -15.62 11.14 -27.67
C PRO A 519 -14.30 10.50 -28.09
N MET A 520 -14.05 9.26 -27.63
CA MET A 520 -12.99 8.46 -28.22
C MET A 520 -13.26 8.43 -29.72
N SER A 521 -12.29 8.84 -30.54
CA SER A 521 -12.45 8.73 -32.00
C SER A 521 -12.83 7.28 -32.29
N PRO A 522 -13.94 7.03 -33.02
CA PRO A 522 -14.32 5.67 -33.35
C PRO A 522 -13.14 4.99 -34.03
N PRO A 523 -12.90 3.69 -33.76
CA PRO A 523 -11.80 2.98 -34.37
C PRO A 523 -11.88 3.16 -35.89
N ARG A 524 -10.75 3.56 -36.50
CA ARG A 524 -10.70 3.73 -37.94
C ARG A 524 -10.69 2.35 -38.56
N VAL A 525 -11.75 2.03 -39.32
CA VAL A 525 -11.85 0.79 -40.08
C VAL A 525 -11.57 1.09 -41.54
N THR A 526 -10.57 0.42 -42.12
CA THR A 526 -10.31 0.46 -43.56
C THR A 526 -10.46 -0.94 -44.14
N LYS A 527 -11.16 -1.04 -45.27
CA LYS A 527 -11.41 -2.29 -45.99
C LYS A 527 -10.52 -2.35 -47.23
N ALA A 528 -9.90 -3.50 -47.49
CA ALA A 528 -9.16 -3.79 -48.70
C ALA A 528 -9.38 -5.25 -49.13
N PRO A 529 -9.29 -5.60 -50.43
CA PRO A 529 -9.30 -6.99 -50.85
C PRO A 529 -8.10 -7.75 -50.26
N PHE A 530 -8.34 -8.96 -49.74
CA PHE A 530 -7.29 -9.84 -49.21
C PHE A 530 -6.99 -11.01 -50.15
N GLY A 531 -8.00 -11.53 -50.85
CA GLY A 531 -7.83 -12.59 -51.84
C GLY A 531 -9.16 -13.03 -52.46
N ARG A 532 -9.10 -14.10 -53.26
CA ARG A 532 -10.30 -14.78 -53.80
C ARG A 532 -10.21 -16.28 -53.53
N MET A 533 -11.32 -16.86 -53.13
CA MET A 533 -11.49 -18.31 -52.98
C MET A 533 -11.40 -19.01 -54.34
N PRO A 534 -11.13 -20.33 -54.39
CA PRO A 534 -11.13 -21.10 -55.64
C PRO A 534 -12.46 -21.06 -56.41
N ASP A 535 -13.58 -20.81 -55.74
CA ASP A 535 -14.91 -20.64 -56.35
C ASP A 535 -15.18 -19.20 -56.85
N GLY A 536 -14.21 -18.29 -56.71
CA GLY A 536 -14.29 -16.89 -57.12
C GLY A 536 -14.79 -15.93 -56.03
N THR A 537 -15.23 -16.42 -54.87
CA THR A 537 -15.73 -15.60 -53.75
C THR A 537 -14.64 -14.65 -53.24
N GLN A 538 -14.96 -13.37 -53.09
CA GLN A 538 -14.01 -12.37 -52.60
C GLN A 538 -13.85 -12.47 -51.07
N VAL A 539 -12.59 -12.48 -50.61
CA VAL A 539 -12.24 -12.34 -49.21
C VAL A 539 -11.72 -10.94 -48.97
N ASP A 540 -12.37 -10.20 -48.07
CA ASP A 540 -11.99 -8.85 -47.70
C ASP A 540 -11.18 -8.85 -46.40
N GLY A 541 -10.19 -7.97 -46.32
CA GLY A 541 -9.45 -7.64 -45.10
C GLY A 541 -9.95 -6.32 -44.52
N TYR A 542 -10.11 -6.28 -43.20
CA TYR A 542 -10.45 -5.10 -42.43
C TYR A 542 -9.30 -4.79 -41.49
N THR A 543 -8.72 -3.59 -41.63
CA THR A 543 -7.79 -3.03 -40.65
C THR A 543 -8.56 -2.14 -39.69
N ILE A 544 -8.53 -2.48 -38.40
CA ILE A 544 -9.19 -1.74 -37.32
C ILE A 544 -8.09 -1.10 -36.48
N ARG A 545 -8.04 0.22 -36.42
CA ARG A 545 -7.08 0.98 -35.60
C ARG A 545 -7.78 1.76 -34.50
N ASN A 546 -7.40 1.53 -33.25
CA ASN A 546 -7.92 2.30 -32.12
C ASN A 546 -7.16 3.64 -31.93
N ALA A 547 -7.68 4.50 -31.06
CA ALA A 547 -7.08 5.81 -30.76
C ALA A 547 -5.67 5.71 -30.13
N ARG A 548 -5.31 4.56 -29.56
CA ARG A 548 -4.00 4.28 -28.94
C ARG A 548 -3.00 3.64 -29.91
N GLY A 549 -3.34 3.52 -31.19
CA GLY A 549 -2.46 2.99 -32.23
C GLY A 549 -2.44 1.46 -32.38
N ILE A 550 -3.14 0.72 -31.51
CA ILE A 550 -3.32 -0.73 -31.66
C ILE A 550 -4.07 -0.98 -32.96
N THR A 551 -3.53 -1.88 -33.78
CA THR A 551 -4.05 -2.18 -35.10
C THR A 551 -4.31 -3.68 -35.22
N MET A 552 -5.54 -4.06 -35.52
CA MET A 552 -5.93 -5.44 -35.81
C MET A 552 -6.26 -5.57 -37.29
N HIS A 553 -5.78 -6.63 -37.93
CA HIS A 553 -6.22 -7.02 -39.27
C HIS A 553 -7.05 -8.30 -39.18
N VAL A 554 -8.25 -8.30 -39.76
CA VAL A 554 -9.17 -9.44 -39.78
C VAL A 554 -9.70 -9.66 -41.18
N ILE A 555 -9.82 -10.92 -41.61
CA ILE A 555 -10.34 -11.27 -42.94
C ILE A 555 -11.74 -11.88 -42.84
N THR A 556 -12.55 -11.71 -43.89
CA THR A 556 -13.93 -12.24 -43.93
C THR A 556 -14.01 -13.76 -43.98
N TYR A 557 -12.92 -14.42 -44.39
CA TYR A 557 -12.82 -15.87 -44.34
C TYR A 557 -12.64 -16.31 -42.88
N GLY A 558 -13.71 -16.89 -42.30
CA GLY A 558 -13.71 -17.40 -40.92
C GLY A 558 -13.54 -16.35 -39.82
N ALA A 559 -13.67 -15.07 -40.15
CA ALA A 559 -13.33 -13.95 -39.25
C ALA A 559 -11.89 -14.05 -38.70
N ILE A 560 -10.96 -14.60 -39.48
CA ILE A 560 -9.59 -14.88 -39.01
C ILE A 560 -8.85 -13.57 -38.74
N ILE A 561 -8.29 -13.43 -37.54
CA ILE A 561 -7.39 -12.35 -37.18
C ILE A 561 -6.02 -12.69 -37.77
N THR A 562 -5.54 -11.92 -38.74
CA THR A 562 -4.25 -12.19 -39.39
C THR A 562 -3.11 -11.36 -38.81
N SER A 563 -3.41 -10.34 -37.99
CA SER A 563 -2.43 -9.45 -37.36
C SER A 563 -3.06 -8.75 -36.15
N LEU A 564 -2.31 -8.62 -35.06
CA LEU A 564 -2.65 -7.74 -33.94
C LEU A 564 -1.38 -7.05 -33.45
N LYS A 565 -1.23 -5.78 -33.81
CA LYS A 565 -0.08 -4.95 -33.43
C LYS A 565 -0.36 -4.17 -32.16
N THR A 566 0.37 -4.47 -31.10
CA THR A 566 0.23 -3.86 -29.77
C THR A 566 1.60 -3.43 -29.23
N PRO A 567 1.71 -2.37 -28.40
CA PRO A 567 2.98 -2.01 -27.80
C PRO A 567 3.42 -3.02 -26.73
N ASP A 568 4.72 -3.28 -26.65
CA ASP A 568 5.34 -3.97 -25.52
C ASP A 568 5.55 -3.02 -24.32
N ARG A 569 6.16 -3.53 -23.24
CA ARG A 569 6.48 -2.74 -22.03
C ARG A 569 7.39 -1.52 -22.27
N ALA A 570 8.09 -1.47 -23.40
CA ALA A 570 8.95 -0.37 -23.82
C ALA A 570 8.26 0.56 -24.84
N GLY A 571 6.98 0.32 -25.15
CA GLY A 571 6.21 1.08 -26.13
C GLY A 571 6.47 0.69 -27.58
N LYS A 572 7.26 -0.35 -27.84
CA LYS A 572 7.55 -0.82 -29.21
C LYS A 572 6.40 -1.69 -29.71
N PHE A 573 5.81 -1.32 -30.83
CA PHE A 573 4.74 -2.12 -31.45
C PHE A 573 5.31 -3.34 -32.16
N ASP A 574 4.73 -4.50 -31.89
CA ASP A 574 4.99 -5.73 -32.62
C ASP A 574 3.70 -6.52 -32.85
N ASP A 575 3.72 -7.43 -33.82
CA ASP A 575 2.60 -8.32 -34.11
C ASP A 575 2.63 -9.53 -33.18
N ILE A 576 1.55 -9.76 -32.46
CA ILE A 576 1.43 -10.89 -31.52
C ILE A 576 0.60 -12.05 -32.08
N VAL A 577 0.14 -11.94 -33.33
CA VAL A 577 -0.61 -12.99 -34.02
C VAL A 577 0.28 -13.64 -35.06
N LEU A 578 0.47 -14.95 -34.93
CA LEU A 578 1.05 -15.77 -35.99
C LEU A 578 0.00 -15.94 -37.09
N GLY A 579 0.40 -15.80 -38.35
CA GLY A 579 -0.51 -15.89 -39.48
C GLY A 579 0.25 -15.87 -40.81
N PHE A 580 -0.51 -15.93 -41.89
CA PHE A 580 -0.02 -15.81 -43.26
C PHE A 580 -0.32 -14.42 -43.84
N ASP A 581 0.53 -13.98 -44.75
CA ASP A 581 0.37 -12.69 -45.46
C ASP A 581 -0.68 -12.76 -46.59
N THR A 582 -1.04 -13.96 -47.04
CA THR A 582 -1.93 -14.19 -48.20
C THR A 582 -3.04 -15.19 -47.91
N LEU A 583 -4.13 -15.11 -48.68
CA LEU A 583 -5.25 -16.05 -48.57
C LEU A 583 -4.83 -17.50 -48.83
N ASP A 584 -3.94 -17.75 -49.80
CA ASP A 584 -3.49 -19.10 -50.15
C ASP A 584 -2.87 -19.84 -48.96
N GLY A 585 -2.16 -19.13 -48.07
CA GLY A 585 -1.61 -19.71 -46.85
C GLY A 585 -2.69 -20.25 -45.90
N TYR A 586 -3.83 -19.55 -45.80
CA TYR A 586 -4.97 -19.99 -44.99
C TYR A 586 -5.79 -21.11 -45.65
N LEU A 587 -5.63 -21.35 -46.96
CA LEU A 587 -6.38 -22.37 -47.70
C LEU A 587 -5.71 -23.75 -47.72
N HIS A 588 -4.37 -23.82 -47.68
CA HIS A 588 -3.65 -25.06 -48.01
C HIS A 588 -3.16 -25.85 -46.79
N ASP A 589 -2.93 -25.22 -45.62
CA ASP A 589 -2.61 -25.95 -44.37
C ASP A 589 -2.67 -25.05 -43.10
N PRO A 590 -3.86 -24.70 -42.56
CA PRO A 590 -3.94 -23.79 -41.43
C PRO A 590 -3.90 -24.54 -40.08
N PRO A 591 -2.90 -24.32 -39.20
CA PRO A 591 -2.95 -24.73 -37.79
C PRO A 591 -3.94 -23.88 -36.96
N TYR A 592 -5.05 -23.45 -37.57
CA TYR A 592 -6.08 -22.57 -37.01
C TYR A 592 -5.59 -21.21 -36.49
N PHE A 593 -4.46 -20.71 -37.02
CA PHE A 593 -3.92 -19.41 -36.67
C PHE A 593 -4.94 -18.29 -36.87
N GLY A 594 -5.17 -17.53 -35.80
CA GLY A 594 -6.08 -16.38 -35.81
C GLY A 594 -7.58 -16.70 -35.88
N ALA A 595 -7.97 -17.99 -35.91
CA ALA A 595 -9.36 -18.38 -36.04
C ALA A 595 -10.19 -18.01 -34.81
N ILE A 596 -11.33 -17.35 -35.03
CA ILE A 596 -12.30 -17.02 -33.97
C ILE A 596 -13.31 -18.18 -33.91
N VAL A 597 -13.01 -19.24 -33.17
CA VAL A 597 -13.94 -20.37 -33.00
C VAL A 597 -15.11 -19.93 -32.09
N GLY A 598 -16.34 -20.04 -32.58
CA GLY A 598 -17.58 -19.75 -31.84
C GLY A 598 -18.03 -20.90 -30.91
N ARG A 599 -18.95 -20.61 -29.98
CA ARG A 599 -19.42 -21.49 -28.88
C ARG A 599 -19.91 -22.91 -29.22
N TYR A 600 -20.10 -23.25 -30.49
CA TYR A 600 -20.56 -24.59 -30.92
C TYR A 600 -19.87 -25.01 -32.22
N ALA A 601 -18.74 -25.69 -32.12
CA ALA A 601 -18.15 -26.53 -33.16
C ALA A 601 -17.25 -27.58 -32.49
N ASN A 602 -17.73 -28.82 -32.38
CA ASN A 602 -16.97 -30.02 -32.03
C ASN A 602 -16.81 -30.85 -33.30
#